data_AF-G8ZPJ9-F1
#
_entry.id   AF-G8ZPJ9-F1
#
_cell.length_a   1.000
_cell.length_b   1.000
_cell.length_c   1.000
_cell.angle_alpha   90.00
_cell.angle_beta   90.00
_cell.angle_gamma   90.00
#
_symmetry.space_group_name_H-M   'P 1'
#
loop_
_entity.id
_entity.type
_entity.pdbx_description
1 polymer ?
#
loop_
_entity_poly.entity_id
_entity_poly.type
_entity_poly.pdbx_seq_one_letter_code
_entity_poly.pdbx_strand_id
1 'polypeptide(L)'
;MDLQRLPVEVVYQLSQEYREQAYAVSAKVKNEEQLKQYCTLISMAIKCLRYIKRVFPLSIEQDLQVTLELVDLLLQETHNLDLAESFVSSLRERLLIHNSSSSTGSLVNERMQCELLLLCRIPLIRGSKFHFKAALRSCDHLVQHLSQLKDTLESYEEWKRVFQYVSMLLSQRLGKHLIVRAKYDDLWQNPELPLQWQAFITLSYTNYLLDNRFPIPLPVSQRLGSISFSDVRPKWYAWKLMLQLTILVYQDKNITEKLNEFKCFFAQSKDALTDSSDDSIVQVGSRLCLSLDSPFMLNYQDLKNMLLLFQSVSFLVNCYDKKASFSVMFLPKVVKTTTKLIDTMKQRNGVSLNEISAKLHWYEQILSLTRFYQVWQDMLLEPHSLHTSSDGLLHVMSQQAEYRKDPASICDEYQVIKDASDSTNETKLLSLLNTYLIRASLVSEGVERQKHATLCNIIWDQITKRLADTDLRDNATWDCALTMTWIMTHFEPFSSNPIPATDDERNHHIEKLRLYYDANKLRLSNEVEDEPQSKGSVDEVLKLKKSLMLQILLNYLGGRMLEQDLETICQISAACCRLAKIRKLPVIQYVTGLWHLANCTLAMKTKEVTITRAKLESLVKKICIREL
;
A
#
# COMPACT_ATOMS: atom_id res chain seq x y z
N MET A 1 2.24 -18.70 -60.43
CA MET A 1 2.00 -19.03 -59.01
C MET A 1 0.51 -18.89 -58.76
N ASP A 2 -0.20 -19.98 -58.56
CA ASP A 2 -1.64 -19.96 -58.30
C ASP A 2 -1.91 -19.43 -56.88
N LEU A 3 -2.36 -18.17 -56.81
CA LEU A 3 -2.70 -17.41 -55.60
C LEU A 3 -3.97 -17.90 -54.89
N GLN A 4 -4.55 -19.05 -55.27
CA GLN A 4 -5.84 -19.49 -54.72
C GLN A 4 -5.75 -20.14 -53.33
N ARG A 5 -4.57 -20.64 -52.91
CA ARG A 5 -4.30 -21.11 -51.53
C ARG A 5 -2.84 -20.88 -51.15
N LEU A 6 -2.60 -20.09 -50.10
CA LEU A 6 -1.26 -19.89 -49.55
C LEU A 6 -0.84 -21.12 -48.71
N PRO A 7 0.46 -21.51 -48.72
CA PRO A 7 0.99 -22.54 -47.82
C PRO A 7 0.81 -22.20 -46.35
N VAL A 8 0.72 -23.22 -45.48
CA VAL A 8 0.47 -23.04 -44.05
C VAL A 8 1.57 -22.22 -43.36
N GLU A 9 2.83 -22.43 -43.75
CA GLU A 9 3.99 -21.70 -43.23
C GLU A 9 3.91 -20.21 -43.58
N VAL A 10 3.47 -19.89 -44.81
CA VAL A 10 3.30 -18.50 -45.27
C VAL A 10 2.19 -17.82 -44.48
N VAL A 11 1.05 -18.49 -44.26
CA VAL A 11 -0.05 -17.92 -43.46
C VAL A 11 0.38 -17.72 -42.01
N TYR A 12 1.19 -18.64 -41.46
CA TYR A 12 1.71 -18.52 -40.10
C TYR A 12 2.68 -17.33 -39.99
N GLN A 13 3.63 -17.20 -40.92
CA GLN A 13 4.55 -16.05 -40.97
C GLN A 13 3.81 -14.72 -41.12
N LEU A 14 2.80 -14.65 -41.98
CA LEU A 14 1.95 -13.45 -42.09
C LEU A 14 1.28 -13.09 -40.77
N SER A 15 0.85 -14.08 -39.97
CA SER A 15 0.27 -13.81 -38.65
C SER A 15 1.29 -13.16 -37.69
N GLN A 16 2.55 -13.61 -37.74
CA GLN A 16 3.63 -13.03 -36.95
C GLN A 16 3.95 -11.62 -37.43
N GLU A 17 4.09 -11.42 -38.74
CA GLU A 17 4.40 -10.12 -39.35
C GLU A 17 3.32 -9.07 -39.01
N TYR A 18 2.04 -9.42 -39.12
CA TYR A 18 0.96 -8.52 -38.72
C TYR A 18 1.02 -8.15 -37.24
N ARG A 19 1.30 -9.11 -36.35
CA ARG A 19 1.45 -8.86 -34.92
C ARG A 19 2.66 -7.97 -34.62
N GLU A 20 3.82 -8.31 -35.16
CA GLU A 20 5.07 -7.57 -34.98
C GLU A 20 4.95 -6.13 -35.50
N GLN A 21 4.32 -5.95 -36.66
CA GLN A 21 4.06 -4.62 -37.20
C GLN A 21 3.09 -3.82 -36.33
N ALA A 22 2.04 -4.46 -35.78
CA ALA A 22 1.15 -3.81 -34.83
C ALA A 22 1.93 -3.32 -33.58
N TYR A 23 2.77 -4.18 -33.01
CA TYR A 23 3.60 -3.85 -31.86
C TYR A 23 4.69 -2.82 -32.18
N ALA A 24 5.18 -2.76 -33.41
CA ALA A 24 6.13 -1.74 -33.87
C ALA A 24 5.49 -0.34 -34.00
N VAL A 25 4.17 -0.25 -34.17
CA VAL A 25 3.42 1.01 -34.29
C VAL A 25 2.62 1.37 -33.04
N SER A 26 2.59 0.53 -32.00
CA SER A 26 1.75 0.71 -30.81
C SER A 26 1.98 2.06 -30.11
N ALA A 27 3.24 2.45 -29.88
CA ALA A 27 3.58 3.76 -29.29
C ALA A 27 3.24 4.97 -30.17
N LYS A 28 2.95 4.76 -31.47
CA LYS A 28 2.63 5.85 -32.42
C LYS A 28 1.14 6.16 -32.49
N VAL A 29 0.29 5.37 -31.83
CA VAL A 29 -1.17 5.57 -31.81
C VAL A 29 -1.51 6.81 -30.99
N LYS A 30 -1.99 7.86 -31.66
CA LYS A 30 -2.37 9.15 -31.07
C LYS A 30 -3.79 9.58 -31.38
N ASN A 31 -4.46 8.90 -32.31
CA ASN A 31 -5.81 9.21 -32.75
C ASN A 31 -6.58 7.93 -33.15
N GLU A 32 -7.87 8.11 -33.36
CA GLU A 32 -8.82 7.04 -33.69
C GLU A 32 -8.45 6.27 -34.98
N GLU A 33 -7.95 6.96 -36.01
CA GLU A 33 -7.59 6.33 -37.27
C GLU A 33 -6.39 5.38 -37.12
N GLN A 34 -5.38 5.82 -36.37
CA GLN A 34 -4.21 4.98 -36.05
C GLN A 34 -4.59 3.81 -35.15
N LEU A 35 -5.55 4.00 -34.24
CA LEU A 35 -6.09 2.91 -33.42
C LEU A 35 -6.79 1.86 -34.30
N LYS A 36 -7.60 2.28 -35.27
CA LYS A 36 -8.22 1.36 -36.24
C LYS A 36 -7.18 0.59 -37.05
N GLN A 37 -6.10 1.23 -37.47
CA GLN A 37 -5.00 0.57 -38.19
C GLN A 37 -4.31 -0.48 -37.32
N TYR A 38 -3.97 -0.14 -36.08
CA TYR A 38 -3.41 -1.08 -35.10
C TYR A 38 -4.34 -2.29 -34.90
N CYS A 39 -5.62 -2.05 -34.62
CA CYS A 39 -6.61 -3.11 -34.43
C CYS A 39 -6.84 -3.94 -35.70
N THR A 40 -6.66 -3.35 -36.89
CA THR A 40 -6.75 -4.08 -38.17
C THR A 40 -5.60 -5.07 -38.32
N LEU A 41 -4.36 -4.66 -38.00
CA LEU A 41 -3.20 -5.55 -38.03
C LEU A 41 -3.39 -6.74 -37.06
N ILE A 42 -3.78 -6.47 -35.81
CA ILE A 42 -4.11 -7.51 -34.84
C ILE A 42 -5.25 -8.41 -35.34
N SER A 43 -6.31 -7.83 -35.93
CA SER A 43 -7.42 -8.60 -36.50
C SER A 43 -6.95 -9.55 -37.61
N MET A 44 -6.02 -9.11 -38.46
CA MET A 44 -5.46 -9.94 -39.53
C MET A 44 -4.58 -11.06 -38.96
N ALA A 45 -3.76 -10.79 -37.95
CA ALA A 45 -3.00 -11.83 -37.24
C ALA A 45 -3.93 -12.92 -36.67
N ILE A 46 -4.99 -12.52 -35.97
CA ILE A 46 -6.01 -13.43 -35.42
C ILE A 46 -6.70 -14.23 -36.54
N LYS A 47 -7.05 -13.60 -37.66
CA LYS A 47 -7.69 -14.26 -38.80
C LYS A 47 -6.77 -15.30 -39.44
N CYS A 48 -5.49 -15.01 -39.60
CA CYS A 48 -4.49 -15.95 -40.12
C CYS A 48 -4.39 -17.19 -39.22
N LEU A 49 -4.25 -17.02 -37.90
CA LEU A 49 -4.19 -18.15 -36.96
C LEU A 49 -5.48 -18.97 -36.95
N ARG A 50 -6.66 -18.31 -37.02
CA ARG A 50 -7.95 -19.01 -37.16
C ARG A 50 -8.09 -19.76 -38.48
N TYR A 51 -7.57 -19.21 -39.57
CA TYR A 51 -7.56 -19.86 -40.88
C TYR A 51 -6.71 -21.13 -40.84
N ILE A 52 -5.52 -21.05 -40.23
CA ILE A 52 -4.62 -22.21 -40.04
C ILE A 52 -5.35 -23.33 -39.30
N LYS A 53 -5.95 -23.03 -38.14
CA LYS A 53 -6.69 -24.02 -37.32
C LYS A 53 -7.88 -24.65 -38.03
N ARG A 54 -8.53 -23.95 -38.96
CA ARG A 54 -9.76 -24.42 -39.62
C ARG A 54 -9.49 -25.21 -40.90
N VAL A 55 -8.49 -24.81 -41.67
CA VAL A 55 -8.30 -25.29 -43.06
C VAL A 55 -7.25 -26.40 -43.14
N PHE A 56 -6.25 -26.40 -42.26
CA PHE A 56 -5.14 -27.35 -42.33
C PHE A 56 -5.24 -28.42 -41.24
N PRO A 57 -4.88 -29.68 -41.56
CA PRO A 57 -4.70 -30.71 -40.54
C PRO A 57 -3.37 -30.46 -39.80
N LEU A 58 -3.46 -30.00 -38.55
CA LEU A 58 -2.29 -29.71 -37.72
C LEU A 58 -1.87 -30.93 -36.90
N SER A 59 -0.57 -31.13 -36.71
CA SER A 59 -0.05 -31.99 -35.64
C SER A 59 -0.39 -31.42 -34.25
N ILE A 60 -0.17 -32.18 -33.19
CA ILE A 60 -0.48 -31.73 -31.82
C ILE A 60 0.43 -30.57 -31.41
N GLU A 61 1.72 -30.64 -31.71
CA GLU A 61 2.69 -29.58 -31.41
C GLU A 61 2.33 -28.29 -32.15
N GLN A 62 1.97 -28.39 -33.44
CA GLN A 62 1.51 -27.25 -34.23
C GLN A 62 0.18 -26.68 -33.70
N ASP A 63 -0.78 -27.52 -33.34
CA ASP A 63 -2.07 -27.06 -32.80
C ASP A 63 -1.89 -26.39 -31.44
N LEU A 64 -1.03 -26.92 -30.57
CA LEU A 64 -0.64 -26.31 -29.30
C LEU A 64 -0.08 -24.90 -29.54
N GLN A 65 0.96 -24.79 -30.37
CA GLN A 65 1.63 -23.51 -30.66
C GLN A 65 0.65 -22.48 -31.24
N VAL A 66 -0.06 -22.83 -32.33
CA VAL A 66 -1.00 -21.92 -33.00
C VAL A 66 -2.14 -21.51 -32.07
N THR A 67 -2.65 -22.42 -31.23
CA THR A 67 -3.75 -22.11 -30.31
C THR A 67 -3.29 -21.20 -29.18
N LEU A 68 -2.13 -21.46 -28.57
CA LEU A 68 -1.63 -20.65 -27.48
C LEU A 68 -1.32 -19.22 -27.94
N GLU A 69 -0.73 -19.04 -29.12
CA GLU A 69 -0.49 -17.72 -29.70
C GLU A 69 -1.79 -17.00 -30.06
N LEU A 70 -2.78 -17.72 -30.61
CA LEU A 70 -4.10 -17.16 -30.90
C LEU A 70 -4.80 -16.70 -29.62
N VAL A 71 -4.78 -17.54 -28.58
CA VAL A 71 -5.38 -17.24 -27.29
C VAL A 71 -4.66 -16.07 -26.65
N ASP A 72 -3.34 -16.00 -26.70
CA ASP A 72 -2.57 -14.88 -26.16
C ASP A 72 -3.01 -13.54 -26.81
N LEU A 73 -3.14 -13.48 -28.14
CA LEU A 73 -3.68 -12.31 -28.83
C LEU A 73 -5.13 -11.99 -28.44
N LEU A 74 -6.00 -13.00 -28.33
CA LEU A 74 -7.39 -12.79 -27.92
C LEU A 74 -7.49 -12.22 -26.51
N LEU A 75 -6.63 -12.69 -25.59
CA LEU A 75 -6.58 -12.25 -24.21
C LEU A 75 -5.97 -10.86 -24.04
N GLN A 76 -4.91 -10.56 -24.79
CA GLN A 76 -4.20 -9.29 -24.69
C GLN A 76 -4.91 -8.15 -25.43
N GLU A 77 -5.53 -8.42 -26.58
CA GLU A 77 -5.98 -7.37 -27.51
C GLU A 77 -7.50 -7.28 -27.68
N THR A 78 -8.28 -8.22 -27.13
CA THR A 78 -9.72 -8.30 -27.41
C THR A 78 -10.57 -8.55 -26.16
N HIS A 79 -11.89 -8.38 -26.31
CA HIS A 79 -12.88 -8.77 -25.31
C HIS A 79 -13.51 -10.14 -25.59
N ASN A 80 -13.03 -10.89 -26.60
CA ASN A 80 -13.60 -12.18 -27.01
C ASN A 80 -13.11 -13.33 -26.13
N LEU A 81 -13.36 -13.22 -24.83
CA LEU A 81 -12.84 -14.14 -23.82
C LEU A 81 -13.52 -15.53 -23.89
N ASP A 82 -14.79 -15.58 -24.30
CA ASP A 82 -15.50 -16.86 -24.54
C ASP A 82 -14.91 -17.62 -25.72
N LEU A 83 -14.46 -16.92 -26.76
CA LEU A 83 -13.79 -17.52 -27.90
C LEU A 83 -12.42 -18.08 -27.50
N ALA A 84 -11.66 -17.34 -26.68
CA ALA A 84 -10.40 -17.83 -26.11
C ALA A 84 -10.62 -19.09 -25.26
N GLU A 85 -11.62 -19.08 -24.37
CA GLU A 85 -11.99 -20.24 -23.54
C GLU A 85 -12.39 -21.46 -24.37
N SER A 86 -13.15 -21.26 -25.46
CA SER A 86 -13.52 -22.33 -26.38
C SER A 86 -12.29 -22.95 -27.05
N PHE A 87 -11.36 -22.14 -27.56
CA PHE A 87 -10.14 -22.67 -28.19
C PHE A 87 -9.25 -23.44 -27.21
N VAL A 88 -9.07 -22.95 -25.99
CA VAL A 88 -8.29 -23.65 -24.95
C VAL A 88 -8.99 -24.96 -24.55
N SER A 89 -10.32 -24.94 -24.41
CA SER A 89 -11.09 -26.14 -24.05
C SER A 89 -10.99 -27.23 -25.12
N SER A 90 -11.11 -26.87 -26.41
CA SER A 90 -10.94 -27.81 -27.51
C SER A 90 -9.53 -28.39 -27.59
N LEU A 91 -8.50 -27.56 -27.34
CA LEU A 91 -7.11 -28.03 -27.29
C LEU A 91 -6.90 -29.01 -26.12
N ARG A 92 -7.43 -28.69 -24.95
CA ARG A 92 -7.38 -29.57 -23.77
C ARG A 92 -8.01 -30.94 -24.05
N GLU A 93 -9.19 -30.97 -24.67
CA GLU A 93 -9.88 -32.21 -25.05
C GLU A 93 -9.06 -33.04 -26.04
N ARG A 94 -8.45 -32.38 -27.04
CA ARG A 94 -7.59 -33.06 -28.01
C ARG A 94 -6.34 -33.68 -27.36
N LEU A 95 -5.70 -32.96 -26.43
CA LEU A 95 -4.55 -33.45 -25.67
C LEU A 95 -4.90 -34.66 -24.79
N LEU A 96 -6.11 -34.69 -24.22
CA LEU A 96 -6.63 -35.81 -23.44
C LEU A 96 -6.74 -37.10 -24.27
N ILE A 97 -7.28 -37.01 -25.49
CA ILE A 97 -7.49 -38.18 -26.37
C ILE A 97 -6.16 -38.81 -26.79
N HIS A 98 -5.15 -37.99 -27.10
CA HIS A 98 -3.85 -38.48 -27.60
C HIS A 98 -2.94 -39.06 -26.50
N ASN A 99 -3.09 -38.59 -25.27
CA ASN A 99 -2.35 -39.13 -24.12
C ASN A 99 -2.76 -40.58 -23.79
N SER A 100 -3.97 -40.98 -24.16
CA SER A 100 -4.47 -42.35 -23.98
C SER A 100 -4.02 -43.33 -25.06
N SER A 101 -3.44 -42.83 -26.17
CA SER A 101 -3.26 -43.60 -27.42
C SER A 101 -1.84 -43.62 -27.97
N SER A 102 -0.89 -42.87 -27.40
CA SER A 102 0.47 -42.73 -27.96
C SER A 102 1.58 -43.23 -27.03
N SER A 103 2.58 -43.89 -27.62
CA SER A 103 3.86 -44.33 -27.02
C SER A 103 4.89 -43.20 -26.90
N THR A 104 4.51 -41.98 -27.26
CA THR A 104 5.33 -40.76 -27.24
C THR A 104 4.97 -39.91 -26.03
N GLY A 105 5.89 -39.73 -25.08
CA GLY A 105 5.98 -38.63 -24.10
C GLY A 105 4.73 -38.17 -23.32
N SER A 106 4.84 -38.02 -22.01
CA SER A 106 3.76 -37.48 -21.15
C SER A 106 3.37 -36.03 -21.53
N LEU A 107 2.19 -35.81 -22.14
CA LEU A 107 1.63 -34.49 -22.50
C LEU A 107 1.04 -33.71 -21.31
N VAL A 108 1.61 -33.92 -20.11
CA VAL A 108 1.05 -33.37 -18.86
C VAL A 108 1.23 -31.86 -18.78
N ASN A 109 2.40 -31.35 -19.19
CA ASN A 109 2.70 -29.92 -19.07
C ASN A 109 1.80 -29.06 -19.96
N GLU A 110 1.55 -29.52 -21.18
CA GLU A 110 0.67 -28.87 -22.16
C GLU A 110 -0.78 -28.83 -21.64
N ARG A 111 -1.24 -29.94 -21.03
CA ARG A 111 -2.57 -29.99 -20.40
C ARG A 111 -2.67 -29.03 -19.22
N MET A 112 -1.65 -28.97 -18.37
CA MET A 112 -1.66 -28.08 -17.22
C MET A 112 -1.51 -26.61 -17.63
N GLN A 113 -0.85 -26.31 -18.75
CA GLN A 113 -0.83 -24.98 -19.34
C GLN A 113 -2.24 -24.56 -19.80
N CYS A 114 -3.02 -25.47 -20.41
CA CYS A 114 -4.43 -25.20 -20.72
C CYS A 114 -5.25 -24.93 -19.45
N GLU A 115 -5.08 -25.75 -18.40
CA GLU A 115 -5.76 -25.53 -17.12
C GLU A 115 -5.35 -24.19 -16.47
N LEU A 116 -4.09 -23.78 -16.56
CA LEU A 116 -3.63 -22.49 -16.06
C LEU A 116 -4.30 -21.32 -16.80
N LEU A 117 -4.49 -21.43 -18.12
CA LEU A 117 -5.23 -20.43 -18.90
C LEU A 117 -6.71 -20.36 -18.48
N LEU A 118 -7.38 -21.51 -18.36
CA LEU A 118 -8.80 -21.61 -18.03
C LEU A 118 -9.12 -21.19 -16.58
N LEU A 119 -8.25 -21.55 -15.63
CA LEU A 119 -8.49 -21.36 -14.20
C LEU A 119 -7.87 -20.07 -13.66
N CYS A 120 -6.84 -19.53 -14.31
CA CYS A 120 -6.13 -18.34 -13.84
C CYS A 120 -6.26 -17.18 -14.83
N ARG A 121 -5.64 -17.28 -16.01
CA ARG A 121 -5.47 -16.11 -16.91
C ARG A 121 -6.78 -15.56 -17.46
N ILE A 122 -7.66 -16.40 -18.00
CA ILE A 122 -8.98 -15.99 -18.54
C ILE A 122 -9.85 -15.37 -17.43
N PRO A 123 -10.05 -16.01 -16.26
CA PRO A 123 -10.85 -15.41 -15.19
C PRO A 123 -10.29 -14.06 -14.70
N LEU A 124 -8.97 -13.93 -14.57
CA LEU A 124 -8.33 -12.67 -14.13
C LEU A 124 -8.59 -11.53 -15.11
N ILE A 125 -8.50 -11.79 -16.42
CA ILE A 125 -8.80 -10.80 -17.46
C ILE A 125 -10.29 -10.48 -17.51
N ARG A 126 -11.18 -11.47 -17.29
CA ARG A 126 -12.63 -11.24 -17.18
C ARG A 126 -13.01 -10.33 -16.03
N GLY A 127 -12.28 -10.36 -14.92
CA GLY A 127 -12.54 -9.50 -13.76
C GLY A 127 -13.89 -9.72 -13.06
N SER A 128 -14.55 -10.85 -13.29
CA SER A 128 -15.94 -11.09 -12.88
C SER A 128 -16.07 -12.04 -11.69
N LYS A 129 -16.80 -11.63 -10.65
CA LYS A 129 -17.08 -12.46 -9.45
C LYS A 129 -17.71 -13.82 -9.79
N PHE A 130 -18.58 -13.88 -10.81
CA PHE A 130 -19.20 -15.12 -11.26
C PHE A 130 -18.13 -16.11 -11.77
N HIS A 131 -17.25 -15.62 -12.64
CA HIS A 131 -16.18 -16.42 -13.24
C HIS A 131 -15.13 -16.82 -12.22
N PHE A 132 -14.77 -15.95 -11.28
CA PHE A 132 -13.88 -16.31 -10.17
C PHE A 132 -14.46 -17.45 -9.31
N LYS A 133 -15.77 -17.46 -9.03
CA LYS A 133 -16.42 -18.55 -8.28
C LYS A 133 -16.40 -19.86 -9.07
N ALA A 134 -16.63 -19.82 -10.37
CA ALA A 134 -16.59 -21.01 -11.23
C ALA A 134 -15.17 -21.57 -11.30
N ALA A 135 -14.19 -20.73 -11.63
CA ALA A 135 -12.78 -21.11 -11.71
C ALA A 135 -12.25 -21.65 -10.37
N LEU A 136 -12.63 -21.05 -9.24
CA LEU A 136 -12.21 -21.52 -7.92
C LEU A 136 -12.71 -22.94 -7.63
N ARG A 137 -13.98 -23.24 -7.93
CA ARG A 137 -14.53 -24.60 -7.74
C ARG A 137 -13.79 -25.63 -8.59
N SER A 138 -13.55 -25.31 -9.86
CA SER A 138 -12.81 -26.19 -10.78
C SER A 138 -11.35 -26.37 -10.36
N CYS A 139 -10.71 -25.30 -9.88
CA CYS A 139 -9.34 -25.32 -9.38
C CYS A 139 -9.20 -26.16 -8.11
N ASP A 140 -10.12 -26.02 -7.14
CA ASP A 140 -10.11 -26.83 -5.93
C ASP A 140 -10.32 -28.32 -6.25
N HIS A 141 -11.20 -28.65 -7.21
CA HIS A 141 -11.36 -30.03 -7.70
C HIS A 141 -10.09 -30.56 -8.38
N LEU A 142 -9.42 -29.75 -9.20
CA LEU A 142 -8.16 -30.12 -9.84
C LEU A 142 -7.06 -30.37 -8.80
N VAL A 143 -6.93 -29.53 -7.78
CA VAL A 143 -5.98 -29.72 -6.68
C VAL A 143 -6.25 -31.01 -5.91
N GLN A 144 -7.52 -31.33 -5.63
CA GLN A 144 -7.89 -32.59 -4.97
C GLN A 144 -7.52 -33.80 -5.82
N HIS A 145 -7.82 -33.76 -7.13
CA HIS A 145 -7.46 -34.82 -8.06
C HIS A 145 -5.94 -35.02 -8.16
N LEU A 146 -5.16 -33.93 -8.26
CA LEU A 146 -3.69 -34.01 -8.27
C LEU A 146 -3.12 -34.58 -6.97
N SER A 147 -3.77 -34.30 -5.84
CA SER A 147 -3.37 -34.85 -4.54
C SER A 147 -3.53 -36.37 -4.46
N GLN A 148 -4.49 -36.94 -5.21
CA GLN A 148 -4.69 -38.39 -5.31
C GLN A 148 -3.64 -39.09 -6.20
N LEU A 149 -2.94 -38.34 -7.04
CA LEU A 149 -1.95 -38.84 -8.01
C LEU A 149 -0.51 -38.73 -7.50
N LYS A 150 -0.31 -38.38 -6.22
CA LYS A 150 0.99 -38.01 -5.62
C LYS A 150 2.13 -39.00 -5.88
N ASP A 151 1.83 -40.30 -5.97
CA ASP A 151 2.83 -41.36 -6.11
C ASP A 151 3.15 -41.74 -7.57
N THR A 152 2.54 -41.07 -8.56
CA THR A 152 2.69 -41.47 -9.97
C THR A 152 3.79 -40.72 -10.72
N LEU A 153 3.90 -39.40 -10.56
CA LEU A 153 4.88 -38.55 -11.27
C LEU A 153 5.18 -37.27 -10.45
N GLU A 154 6.45 -36.94 -10.26
CA GLU A 154 6.92 -35.73 -9.55
C GLU A 154 6.33 -34.42 -10.12
N SER A 155 6.08 -34.38 -11.44
CA SER A 155 5.51 -33.22 -12.12
C SER A 155 4.11 -32.85 -11.63
N TYR A 156 3.31 -33.81 -11.14
CA TYR A 156 1.96 -33.51 -10.63
C TYR A 156 1.99 -32.77 -9.30
N GLU A 157 2.98 -33.02 -8.43
CA GLU A 157 3.13 -32.30 -7.17
C GLU A 157 3.61 -30.86 -7.43
N GLU A 158 4.48 -30.64 -8.41
CA GLU A 158 4.89 -29.29 -8.85
C GLU A 158 3.68 -28.49 -9.36
N TRP A 159 2.86 -29.07 -10.23
CA TRP A 159 1.63 -28.42 -10.72
C TRP A 159 0.58 -28.20 -9.65
N LYS A 160 0.43 -29.14 -8.71
CA LYS A 160 -0.47 -28.97 -7.56
C LYS A 160 -0.12 -27.72 -6.75
N ARG A 161 1.17 -27.46 -6.51
CA ARG A 161 1.63 -26.22 -5.84
C ARG A 161 1.20 -24.97 -6.59
N VAL A 162 1.31 -24.98 -7.93
CA VAL A 162 0.83 -23.88 -8.78
C VAL A 162 -0.68 -23.68 -8.63
N PHE A 163 -1.48 -24.74 -8.72
CA PHE A 163 -2.94 -24.62 -8.62
C PHE A 163 -3.43 -24.30 -7.20
N GLN A 164 -2.70 -24.69 -6.17
CA GLN A 164 -2.96 -24.20 -4.80
C GLN A 164 -2.77 -22.68 -4.71
N TYR A 165 -1.69 -22.16 -5.31
CA TYR A 165 -1.48 -20.71 -5.43
C TYR A 165 -2.58 -20.01 -6.26
N VAL A 166 -3.00 -20.60 -7.39
CA VAL A 166 -4.12 -20.07 -8.20
C VAL A 166 -5.43 -20.04 -7.41
N SER A 167 -5.75 -21.12 -6.70
CA SER A 167 -6.95 -21.22 -5.85
C SER A 167 -6.97 -20.13 -4.77
N MET A 168 -5.81 -19.84 -4.17
CA MET A 168 -5.63 -18.75 -3.23
C MET A 168 -5.81 -17.37 -3.90
N LEU A 169 -5.20 -17.13 -5.06
CA LEU A 169 -5.35 -15.89 -5.83
C LEU A 169 -6.82 -15.61 -6.20
N LEU A 170 -7.56 -16.63 -6.63
CA LEU A 170 -8.99 -16.53 -6.91
C LEU A 170 -9.81 -16.23 -5.64
N SER A 171 -9.41 -16.83 -4.51
CA SER A 171 -10.04 -16.56 -3.20
C SER A 171 -9.82 -15.11 -2.76
N GLN A 172 -8.65 -14.54 -3.05
CA GLN A 172 -8.34 -13.12 -2.83
C GLN A 172 -9.22 -12.21 -3.69
N ARG A 173 -9.40 -12.51 -4.98
CA ARG A 173 -10.30 -11.73 -5.87
C ARG A 173 -11.76 -11.77 -5.44
N LEU A 174 -12.16 -12.79 -4.67
CA LEU A 174 -13.49 -12.91 -4.09
C LEU A 174 -13.64 -12.26 -2.70
N GLY A 175 -12.59 -11.65 -2.14
CA GLY A 175 -12.62 -11.02 -0.82
C GLY A 175 -12.73 -12.01 0.35
N LYS A 176 -12.35 -13.29 0.15
CA LYS A 176 -12.46 -14.33 1.19
C LYS A 176 -11.22 -14.35 2.10
N HIS A 177 -10.97 -13.24 2.82
CA HIS A 177 -9.70 -13.00 3.52
C HIS A 177 -9.30 -14.10 4.53
N LEU A 178 -10.26 -14.67 5.28
CA LEU A 178 -9.98 -15.77 6.22
C LEU A 178 -9.46 -17.02 5.50
N ILE A 179 -10.08 -17.38 4.38
CA ILE A 179 -9.68 -18.54 3.57
C ILE A 179 -8.32 -18.30 2.92
N VAL A 180 -8.06 -17.08 2.45
CA VAL A 180 -6.77 -16.72 1.85
C VAL A 180 -5.64 -16.91 2.86
N ARG A 181 -5.81 -16.43 4.10
CA ARG A 181 -4.81 -16.62 5.16
C ARG A 181 -4.55 -18.10 5.46
N ALA A 182 -5.61 -18.90 5.64
CA ALA A 182 -5.46 -20.34 5.87
C ALA A 182 -4.73 -21.05 4.72
N LYS A 183 -5.07 -20.75 3.46
CA LYS A 183 -4.38 -21.31 2.28
C LYS A 183 -2.92 -20.88 2.19
N TYR A 184 -2.60 -19.66 2.58
CA TYR A 184 -1.20 -19.23 2.69
C TYR A 184 -0.47 -20.00 3.78
N ASP A 185 -1.06 -20.17 4.95
CA ASP A 185 -0.45 -20.94 6.04
C ASP A 185 -0.16 -22.39 5.61
N ASP A 186 -1.10 -23.04 4.92
CA ASP A 186 -0.95 -24.40 4.38
C ASP A 186 0.21 -24.50 3.37
N LEU A 187 0.29 -23.55 2.43
CA LEU A 187 1.36 -23.49 1.43
C LEU A 187 2.72 -23.16 2.08
N TRP A 188 2.70 -22.26 3.06
CA TRP A 188 3.89 -21.69 3.68
C TRP A 188 4.56 -22.68 4.65
N GLN A 189 3.79 -23.56 5.30
CA GLN A 189 4.32 -24.55 6.25
C GLN A 189 4.99 -25.77 5.61
N ASN A 190 4.94 -25.94 4.28
CA ASN A 190 5.55 -27.08 3.62
C ASN A 190 7.10 -26.93 3.53
N PRO A 191 7.89 -27.80 4.21
CA PRO A 191 9.35 -27.68 4.24
C PRO A 191 10.03 -28.12 2.93
N GLU A 192 9.36 -28.87 2.07
CA GLU A 192 9.92 -29.47 0.85
C GLU A 192 9.86 -28.53 -0.38
N LEU A 193 9.55 -27.26 -0.17
CA LEU A 193 9.44 -26.29 -1.26
C LEU A 193 10.82 -25.78 -1.69
N PRO A 194 11.10 -25.63 -2.99
CA PRO A 194 12.32 -24.98 -3.47
C PRO A 194 12.44 -23.56 -2.92
N LEU A 195 13.67 -23.11 -2.64
CA LEU A 195 13.94 -21.81 -2.02
C LEU A 195 13.32 -20.64 -2.82
N GLN A 196 13.43 -20.65 -4.15
CA GLN A 196 12.83 -19.62 -5.00
C GLN A 196 11.30 -19.60 -4.90
N TRP A 197 10.66 -20.76 -4.86
CA TRP A 197 9.20 -20.86 -4.69
C TRP A 197 8.79 -20.37 -3.30
N GLN A 198 9.50 -20.76 -2.25
CA GLN A 198 9.27 -20.26 -0.89
C GLN A 198 9.39 -18.74 -0.81
N ALA A 199 10.41 -18.16 -1.45
CA ALA A 199 10.59 -16.72 -1.51
C ALA A 199 9.43 -16.04 -2.26
N PHE A 200 9.02 -16.55 -3.42
CA PHE A 200 7.89 -16.04 -4.18
C PHE A 200 6.58 -16.03 -3.37
N ILE A 201 6.26 -17.12 -2.68
CA ILE A 201 5.08 -17.23 -1.82
C ILE A 201 5.18 -16.24 -0.64
N THR A 202 6.35 -16.10 -0.03
CA THR A 202 6.58 -15.18 1.09
C THR A 202 6.40 -13.72 0.65
N LEU A 203 6.95 -13.34 -0.50
CA LEU A 203 6.80 -11.99 -1.08
C LEU A 203 5.32 -11.70 -1.40
N SER A 204 4.65 -12.65 -2.05
CA SER A 204 3.23 -12.53 -2.43
C SER A 204 2.32 -12.42 -1.20
N TYR A 205 2.56 -13.23 -0.16
CA TYR A 205 1.77 -13.18 1.06
C TYR A 205 1.96 -11.87 1.83
N THR A 206 3.22 -11.45 1.97
CA THR A 206 3.55 -10.16 2.60
C THR A 206 2.88 -9.01 1.86
N ASN A 207 2.93 -8.99 0.53
CA ASN A 207 2.25 -7.98 -0.27
C ASN A 207 0.74 -8.00 -0.05
N TYR A 208 0.11 -9.18 -0.03
CA TYR A 208 -1.31 -9.33 0.27
C TYR A 208 -1.70 -8.78 1.65
N LEU A 209 -0.91 -9.06 2.69
CA LEU A 209 -1.17 -8.55 4.04
C LEU A 209 -1.07 -7.02 4.07
N LEU A 210 -0.05 -6.45 3.43
CA LEU A 210 0.14 -5.00 3.32
C LEU A 210 -1.00 -4.32 2.55
N ASP A 211 -1.40 -4.86 1.40
CA ASP A 211 -2.48 -4.31 0.56
C ASP A 211 -3.81 -4.19 1.34
N ASN A 212 -4.02 -5.08 2.32
CA ASN A 212 -5.25 -5.12 3.14
C ASN A 212 -5.06 -4.54 4.54
N ARG A 213 -3.89 -3.97 4.85
CA ARG A 213 -3.54 -3.45 6.19
C ARG A 213 -3.67 -4.50 7.31
N PHE A 214 -3.45 -5.78 7.02
CA PHE A 214 -3.48 -6.83 8.04
C PHE A 214 -2.17 -6.91 8.81
N PRO A 215 -2.19 -7.26 10.10
CA PRO A 215 -0.98 -7.53 10.87
C PRO A 215 -0.14 -8.62 10.20
N ILE A 216 1.17 -8.40 10.12
CA ILE A 216 2.11 -9.39 9.56
C ILE A 216 2.58 -10.30 10.69
N PRO A 217 2.31 -11.62 10.64
CA PRO A 217 2.77 -12.54 11.66
C PRO A 217 4.31 -12.53 11.76
N LEU A 218 4.84 -12.60 12.98
CA LEU A 218 6.29 -12.65 13.23
C LEU A 218 7.01 -13.73 12.39
N PRO A 219 6.48 -14.95 12.23
CA PRO A 219 7.14 -15.97 11.43
C PRO A 219 7.26 -15.60 9.93
N VAL A 220 6.27 -14.88 9.39
CA VAL A 220 6.30 -14.37 8.01
C VAL A 220 7.36 -13.27 7.88
N SER A 221 7.41 -12.35 8.84
CA SER A 221 8.40 -11.28 8.89
C SER A 221 9.84 -11.81 8.97
N GLN A 222 10.08 -12.83 9.80
CA GLN A 222 11.38 -13.49 9.92
C GLN A 222 11.81 -14.14 8.60
N ARG A 223 10.91 -14.85 7.92
CA ARG A 223 11.19 -15.49 6.64
C ARG A 223 11.42 -14.49 5.51
N LEU A 224 10.66 -13.39 5.49
CA LEU A 224 10.94 -12.26 4.60
C LEU A 224 12.36 -11.73 4.84
N GLY A 225 12.74 -11.57 6.11
CA GLY A 225 14.09 -11.17 6.53
C GLY A 225 15.18 -12.12 6.01
N SER A 226 14.94 -13.42 6.05
CA SER A 226 15.94 -14.45 5.72
C SER A 226 16.18 -14.65 4.21
N ILE A 227 15.32 -14.15 3.32
CA ILE A 227 15.53 -14.26 1.85
C ILE A 227 16.84 -13.55 1.49
N SER A 228 17.89 -14.27 1.10
CA SER A 228 19.17 -13.68 0.76
C SER A 228 19.23 -13.26 -0.72
N PHE A 229 20.21 -12.42 -1.07
CA PHE A 229 20.41 -12.02 -2.47
C PHE A 229 20.87 -13.20 -3.35
N SER A 230 21.49 -14.24 -2.78
CA SER A 230 21.85 -15.46 -3.51
C SER A 230 20.66 -16.38 -3.78
N ASP A 231 19.59 -16.29 -2.99
CA ASP A 231 18.43 -17.19 -3.11
C ASP A 231 17.47 -16.78 -4.24
N VAL A 232 17.49 -15.50 -4.63
CA VAL A 232 16.54 -14.90 -5.57
C VAL A 232 17.22 -13.97 -6.56
N ARG A 233 16.55 -13.71 -7.67
CA ARG A 233 17.05 -12.80 -8.71
C ARG A 233 16.93 -11.32 -8.30
N PRO A 234 17.71 -10.41 -8.91
CA PRO A 234 17.79 -9.00 -8.48
C PRO A 234 16.45 -8.28 -8.39
N LYS A 235 15.55 -8.46 -9.36
CA LYS A 235 14.20 -7.83 -9.33
C LYS A 235 13.37 -8.30 -8.12
N TRP A 236 13.50 -9.55 -7.72
CA TRP A 236 12.74 -10.08 -6.58
C TRP A 236 13.32 -9.65 -5.26
N TYR A 237 14.65 -9.54 -5.20
CA TYR A 237 15.31 -8.94 -4.05
C TYR A 237 14.92 -7.46 -3.90
N ALA A 238 14.79 -6.72 -5.01
CA ALA A 238 14.21 -5.38 -4.99
C ALA A 238 12.78 -5.37 -4.46
N TRP A 239 11.94 -6.34 -4.85
CA TRP A 239 10.58 -6.49 -4.30
C TRP A 239 10.61 -6.74 -2.79
N LYS A 240 11.48 -7.62 -2.29
CA LYS A 240 11.72 -7.82 -0.86
C LYS A 240 12.02 -6.49 -0.16
N LEU A 241 13.01 -5.75 -0.66
CA LEU A 241 13.43 -4.48 -0.05
C LEU A 241 12.29 -3.45 -0.03
N MET A 242 11.48 -3.40 -1.10
CA MET A 242 10.31 -2.53 -1.16
C MET A 242 9.26 -2.92 -0.11
N LEU A 243 8.95 -4.21 0.04
CA LEU A 243 8.02 -4.68 1.06
C LEU A 243 8.50 -4.34 2.47
N GLN A 244 9.78 -4.58 2.77
CA GLN A 244 10.37 -4.22 4.05
C GLN A 244 10.32 -2.71 4.31
N LEU A 245 10.55 -1.88 3.29
CA LEU A 245 10.39 -0.44 3.39
C LEU A 245 8.93 -0.06 3.65
N THR A 246 7.96 -0.68 2.95
CA THR A 246 6.53 -0.45 3.18
C THR A 246 6.14 -0.75 4.62
N ILE A 247 6.60 -1.88 5.18
CA ILE A 247 6.37 -2.25 6.59
C ILE A 247 6.86 -1.14 7.52
N LEU A 248 8.08 -0.66 7.32
CA LEU A 248 8.65 0.41 8.14
C LEU A 248 7.87 1.72 8.00
N VAL A 249 7.42 2.07 6.79
CA VAL A 249 6.59 3.26 6.55
C VAL A 249 5.24 3.13 7.24
N TYR A 250 4.57 1.99 7.13
CA TYR A 250 3.26 1.72 7.74
C TYR A 250 3.31 1.71 9.28
N GLN A 251 4.43 1.29 9.86
CA GLN A 251 4.68 1.32 11.30
C GLN A 251 5.27 2.66 11.78
N ASP A 252 5.46 3.63 10.89
CA ASP A 252 6.12 4.91 11.15
C ASP A 252 7.53 4.80 11.77
N LYS A 253 8.27 3.74 11.42
CA LYS A 253 9.64 3.52 11.88
C LYS A 253 10.67 4.30 11.04
N ASN A 254 11.88 4.38 11.57
CA ASN A 254 13.03 4.95 10.85
C ASN A 254 13.38 4.07 9.65
N ILE A 255 13.58 4.68 8.48
CA ILE A 255 13.88 3.98 7.22
C ILE A 255 15.35 4.09 6.79
N THR A 256 16.22 4.75 7.56
CA THR A 256 17.59 5.12 7.16
C THR A 256 18.43 3.89 6.84
N GLU A 257 18.39 2.85 7.69
CA GLU A 257 19.11 1.60 7.45
C GLU A 257 18.63 0.93 6.16
N LYS A 258 17.31 0.88 5.96
CA LYS A 258 16.73 0.31 4.73
C LYS A 258 17.14 1.10 3.48
N LEU A 259 17.24 2.43 3.57
CA LEU A 259 17.76 3.26 2.47
C LEU A 259 19.24 2.97 2.17
N ASN A 260 20.05 2.69 3.20
CA ASN A 260 21.44 2.27 3.02
C ASN A 260 21.53 0.88 2.36
N GLU A 261 20.66 -0.05 2.74
CA GLU A 261 20.55 -1.35 2.05
C GLU A 261 20.20 -1.17 0.57
N PHE A 262 19.23 -0.31 0.24
CA PHE A 262 18.93 0.04 -1.16
C PHE A 262 20.13 0.65 -1.89
N LYS A 263 20.91 1.50 -1.22
CA LYS A 263 22.13 2.10 -1.81
C LYS A 263 23.15 1.01 -2.15
N CYS A 264 23.40 0.07 -1.23
CA CYS A 264 24.29 -1.07 -1.46
C CYS A 264 23.78 -1.97 -2.59
N PHE A 265 22.49 -2.29 -2.59
CA PHE A 265 21.84 -3.07 -3.64
C PHE A 265 21.97 -2.41 -5.02
N PHE A 266 21.71 -1.10 -5.13
CA PHE A 266 21.87 -0.38 -6.39
C PHE A 266 23.32 -0.27 -6.84
N ALA A 267 24.29 -0.26 -5.93
CA ALA A 267 25.69 -0.27 -6.32
C ALA A 267 26.11 -1.60 -6.99
N GLN A 268 25.48 -2.71 -6.60
CA GLN A 268 25.81 -4.05 -7.08
C GLN A 268 24.96 -4.49 -8.28
N SER A 269 23.68 -4.10 -8.32
CA SER A 269 22.68 -4.75 -9.19
C SER A 269 21.99 -3.80 -10.16
N LYS A 270 22.47 -2.56 -10.33
CA LYS A 270 21.84 -1.56 -11.19
C LYS A 270 21.65 -2.04 -12.64
N ASP A 271 22.67 -2.65 -13.24
CA ASP A 271 22.65 -3.05 -14.64
C ASP A 271 21.76 -4.29 -14.86
N ALA A 272 21.66 -5.15 -13.86
CA ALA A 272 20.72 -6.28 -13.88
C ALA A 272 19.25 -5.84 -13.84
N LEU A 273 18.95 -4.62 -13.38
CA LEU A 273 17.60 -4.07 -13.31
C LEU A 273 17.19 -3.30 -14.58
N THR A 274 18.04 -3.23 -15.61
CA THR A 274 17.74 -2.45 -16.83
C THR A 274 17.20 -3.27 -17.99
N ASP A 275 17.65 -4.50 -18.23
CA ASP A 275 17.19 -5.31 -19.39
C ASP A 275 17.56 -6.81 -19.25
N SER A 276 16.89 -7.52 -18.33
CA SER A 276 16.99 -9.00 -18.25
C SER A 276 15.59 -9.61 -18.35
N SER A 277 15.34 -10.33 -19.45
CA SER A 277 14.16 -11.19 -19.63
C SER A 277 14.18 -12.38 -18.67
N ASP A 278 15.36 -12.80 -18.21
CA ASP A 278 15.49 -13.95 -17.33
C ASP A 278 14.95 -13.70 -15.92
N ASP A 279 14.87 -12.46 -15.43
CA ASP A 279 14.47 -12.17 -14.04
C ASP A 279 12.97 -12.40 -13.73
N SER A 280 12.16 -12.77 -14.73
CA SER A 280 10.76 -13.13 -14.56
C SER A 280 10.52 -14.59 -14.14
N ILE A 281 11.49 -15.49 -14.33
CA ILE A 281 11.22 -16.94 -14.18
C ILE A 281 11.35 -17.38 -12.71
N VAL A 282 10.35 -18.12 -12.22
CA VAL A 282 10.28 -18.79 -10.92
C VAL A 282 10.46 -20.29 -11.12
N GLN A 283 11.40 -20.91 -10.42
CA GLN A 283 11.46 -22.36 -10.36
C GLN A 283 10.49 -22.90 -9.30
N VAL A 284 9.47 -23.63 -9.73
CA VAL A 284 8.51 -24.31 -8.84
C VAL A 284 9.04 -25.66 -8.38
N GLY A 285 9.91 -26.26 -9.19
CA GLY A 285 10.64 -27.48 -8.93
C GLY A 285 11.70 -27.74 -10.01
N SER A 286 12.03 -29.00 -10.25
CA SER A 286 13.11 -29.38 -11.16
C SER A 286 12.72 -29.30 -12.64
N ARG A 287 11.42 -29.37 -12.96
CA ARG A 287 10.92 -29.45 -14.34
C ARG A 287 9.95 -28.33 -14.70
N LEU A 288 9.32 -27.72 -13.71
CA LEU A 288 8.36 -26.64 -13.90
C LEU A 288 8.94 -25.28 -13.53
N CYS A 289 8.80 -24.34 -14.46
CA CYS A 289 9.05 -22.93 -14.22
C CYS A 289 7.83 -22.09 -14.58
N LEU A 290 7.65 -20.97 -13.87
CA LEU A 290 6.62 -19.98 -14.16
C LEU A 290 7.30 -18.68 -14.57
N SER A 291 6.91 -18.13 -15.71
CA SER A 291 7.25 -16.74 -16.01
C SER A 291 6.27 -15.83 -15.27
N LEU A 292 6.80 -14.96 -14.44
CA LEU A 292 6.06 -13.83 -13.88
C LEU A 292 6.04 -12.74 -14.93
N ASP A 293 4.85 -12.31 -15.31
CA ASP A 293 4.67 -11.04 -16.00
C ASP A 293 4.97 -9.93 -14.98
N SER A 294 6.25 -9.73 -14.66
CA SER A 294 6.69 -8.71 -13.72
C SER A 294 6.56 -7.39 -14.46
N PRO A 295 5.60 -6.53 -14.06
CA PRO A 295 5.45 -5.26 -14.73
C PRO A 295 6.70 -4.46 -14.45
N PHE A 296 7.11 -3.67 -15.42
CA PHE A 296 8.15 -2.65 -15.45
C PHE A 296 8.54 -1.94 -14.12
N MET A 297 7.69 -1.96 -13.09
CA MET A 297 7.88 -1.37 -11.75
C MET A 297 9.22 -1.70 -11.07
N LEU A 298 9.83 -2.87 -11.36
CA LEU A 298 11.09 -3.30 -10.75
C LEU A 298 12.33 -2.92 -11.57
N ASN A 299 12.16 -2.18 -12.67
CA ASN A 299 13.27 -1.63 -13.42
C ASN A 299 13.95 -0.51 -12.62
N TYR A 300 15.25 -0.32 -12.82
CA TYR A 300 16.06 0.61 -12.00
C TYR A 300 15.46 2.03 -11.88
N GLN A 301 15.03 2.61 -13.00
CA GLN A 301 14.49 3.97 -13.01
C GLN A 301 13.15 4.07 -12.27
N ASP A 302 12.28 3.09 -12.46
CA ASP A 302 10.98 3.01 -11.81
C ASP A 302 11.13 2.79 -10.31
N LEU A 303 11.98 1.85 -9.92
CA LEU A 303 12.27 1.51 -8.53
C LEU A 303 12.87 2.71 -7.78
N LYS A 304 13.81 3.43 -8.40
CA LYS A 304 14.40 4.64 -7.82
C LYS A 304 13.37 5.76 -7.64
N ASN A 305 12.45 5.92 -8.59
CA ASN A 305 11.39 6.91 -8.51
C ASN A 305 10.37 6.56 -7.41
N MET A 306 9.99 5.28 -7.30
CA MET A 306 9.13 4.76 -6.23
C MET A 306 9.79 4.90 -4.85
N LEU A 307 11.07 4.56 -4.73
CA LEU A 307 11.83 4.72 -3.49
C LEU A 307 11.82 6.19 -3.02
N LEU A 308 11.96 7.13 -3.96
CA LEU A 308 11.93 8.55 -3.65
C LEU A 308 10.55 9.02 -3.15
N LEU A 309 9.47 8.47 -3.72
CA LEU A 309 8.11 8.71 -3.23
C LEU A 309 7.95 8.18 -1.80
N PHE A 310 8.32 6.92 -1.55
CA PHE A 310 8.22 6.30 -0.23
C PHE A 310 9.02 7.07 0.83
N GLN A 311 10.24 7.48 0.48
CA GLN A 311 11.07 8.32 1.35
C GLN A 311 10.39 9.66 1.64
N SER A 312 9.79 10.29 0.64
CA SER A 312 9.08 11.57 0.79
C SER A 312 7.85 11.43 1.70
N VAL A 313 7.08 10.35 1.56
CA VAL A 313 5.93 10.05 2.42
C VAL A 313 6.37 9.79 3.87
N SER A 314 7.42 9.01 4.08
CA SER A 314 7.94 8.71 5.42
C SER A 314 8.36 9.96 6.20
N PHE A 315 8.92 10.96 5.51
CA PHE A 315 9.34 12.24 6.09
C PHE A 315 8.28 13.34 6.04
N LEU A 316 7.07 13.06 5.54
CA LEU A 316 6.01 14.06 5.35
C LEU A 316 5.66 14.79 6.66
N VAL A 317 5.62 14.05 7.78
CA VAL A 317 5.31 14.60 9.11
C VAL A 317 6.37 15.60 9.62
N ASN A 318 7.58 15.58 9.06
CA ASN A 318 8.70 16.47 9.38
C ASN A 318 8.73 17.74 8.51
N CYS A 319 7.62 18.11 7.88
CA CYS A 319 7.55 19.21 6.90
C CYS A 319 7.74 20.64 7.45
N TYR A 320 7.92 20.83 8.77
CA TYR A 320 7.90 22.15 9.42
C TYR A 320 9.11 23.06 9.09
N ASP A 321 10.15 22.54 8.45
CA ASP A 321 11.25 23.35 7.91
C ASP A 321 11.15 23.43 6.38
N LYS A 322 10.53 24.49 5.87
CA LYS A 322 10.34 24.68 4.42
C LYS A 322 11.65 24.64 3.59
N LYS A 323 12.82 24.85 4.21
CA LYS A 323 14.13 24.83 3.53
C LYS A 323 14.88 23.50 3.67
N ALA A 324 14.61 22.72 4.71
CA ALA A 324 15.29 21.44 4.96
C ALA A 324 14.38 20.20 4.76
N SER A 325 13.06 20.38 4.62
CA SER A 325 12.13 19.26 4.54
C SER A 325 12.28 18.49 3.23
N PHE A 326 12.62 17.21 3.38
CA PHE A 326 12.84 16.29 2.27
C PHE A 326 11.64 16.24 1.32
N SER A 327 10.42 16.09 1.84
CA SER A 327 9.21 15.95 1.02
C SER A 327 8.95 17.16 0.11
N VAL A 328 9.22 18.39 0.60
CA VAL A 328 9.06 19.65 -0.16
C VAL A 328 9.96 19.65 -1.40
N MET A 329 11.19 19.16 -1.27
CA MET A 329 12.17 19.13 -2.36
C MET A 329 11.93 17.97 -3.33
N PHE A 330 11.53 16.81 -2.82
CA PHE A 330 11.58 15.56 -3.58
C PHE A 330 10.24 15.13 -4.18
N LEU A 331 9.08 15.51 -3.62
CA LEU A 331 7.80 15.27 -4.28
C LEU A 331 7.71 15.93 -5.68
N PRO A 332 8.13 17.21 -5.88
CA PRO A 332 8.19 17.80 -7.23
C PRO A 332 9.17 17.07 -8.17
N LYS A 333 10.26 16.50 -7.62
CA LYS A 333 11.21 15.70 -8.40
C LYS A 333 10.60 14.38 -8.86
N VAL A 334 9.78 13.73 -8.03
CA VAL A 334 9.00 12.54 -8.42
C VAL A 334 8.08 12.91 -9.58
N VAL A 335 7.30 14.01 -9.49
CA VAL A 335 6.45 14.48 -10.61
C VAL A 335 7.25 14.62 -11.89
N LYS A 336 8.36 15.39 -11.86
CA LYS A 336 9.20 15.63 -13.04
C LYS A 336 9.79 14.33 -13.62
N THR A 337 10.17 13.38 -12.77
CA THR A 337 10.75 12.10 -13.20
C THR A 337 9.68 11.20 -13.80
N THR A 338 8.52 11.09 -13.16
CA THR A 338 7.37 10.33 -13.67
C THR A 338 6.88 10.86 -15.02
N THR A 339 6.80 12.18 -15.20
CA THR A 339 6.43 12.76 -16.51
C THR A 339 7.44 12.39 -17.61
N LYS A 340 8.75 12.40 -17.32
CA LYS A 340 9.77 11.95 -18.27
C LYS A 340 9.64 10.45 -18.61
N LEU A 341 9.29 9.62 -17.62
CA LEU A 341 9.06 8.20 -17.84
C LEU A 341 7.82 7.95 -18.72
N ILE A 342 6.76 8.73 -18.53
CA ILE A 342 5.58 8.74 -19.43
C ILE A 342 6.00 9.07 -20.86
N ASP A 343 6.79 10.13 -21.06
CA ASP A 343 7.24 10.54 -22.40
C ASP A 343 8.13 9.47 -23.05
N THR A 344 8.95 8.79 -22.26
CA THR A 344 9.80 7.68 -22.73
C THR A 344 8.97 6.45 -23.11
N MET A 345 7.95 6.09 -22.32
CA MET A 345 7.07 4.97 -22.63
C MET A 345 6.24 5.21 -23.88
N LYS A 346 5.84 6.46 -24.17
CA LYS A 346 5.18 6.84 -25.42
C LYS A 346 6.07 6.69 -26.66
N GLN A 347 7.34 6.31 -26.51
CA GLN A 347 8.27 6.05 -27.61
C GLN A 347 8.67 4.57 -27.69
N ARG A 348 8.19 3.72 -26.77
CA ARG A 348 8.57 2.30 -26.70
C ARG A 348 7.80 1.49 -27.74
N ASN A 349 8.52 0.88 -28.68
CA ASN A 349 7.96 -0.01 -29.69
C ASN A 349 8.19 -1.48 -29.30
N GLY A 350 7.51 -2.40 -30.00
CA GLY A 350 7.70 -3.85 -29.87
C GLY A 350 6.89 -4.50 -28.74
N VAL A 351 5.88 -3.81 -28.21
CA VAL A 351 4.97 -4.32 -27.18
C VAL A 351 3.52 -3.97 -27.52
N SER A 352 2.58 -4.68 -26.89
CA SER A 352 1.14 -4.42 -27.02
C SER A 352 0.77 -2.99 -26.64
N LEU A 353 -0.20 -2.40 -27.34
CA LEU A 353 -0.79 -1.12 -26.97
C LEU A 353 -1.39 -1.15 -25.56
N ASN A 354 -1.99 -2.27 -25.16
CA ASN A 354 -2.59 -2.43 -23.83
C ASN A 354 -1.53 -2.50 -22.73
N GLU A 355 -0.36 -3.06 -23.01
CA GLU A 355 0.77 -3.08 -22.09
C GLU A 355 1.34 -1.67 -21.87
N ILE A 356 1.48 -0.88 -22.94
CA ILE A 356 1.85 0.55 -22.84
C ILE A 356 0.80 1.30 -22.01
N SER A 357 -0.49 1.12 -22.32
CA SER A 357 -1.59 1.76 -21.61
C SER A 357 -1.60 1.43 -20.12
N ALA A 358 -1.43 0.16 -19.74
CA ALA A 358 -1.35 -0.27 -18.35
C ALA A 358 -0.19 0.42 -17.60
N LYS A 359 0.97 0.54 -18.24
CA LYS A 359 2.14 1.22 -17.65
C LYS A 359 1.95 2.73 -17.53
N LEU A 360 1.33 3.37 -18.52
CA LEU A 360 0.97 4.79 -18.46
C LEU A 360 -0.02 5.06 -17.32
N HIS A 361 -1.05 4.22 -17.18
CA HIS A 361 -2.00 4.32 -16.08
C HIS A 361 -1.31 4.21 -14.71
N TRP A 362 -0.35 3.30 -14.56
CA TRP A 362 0.44 3.20 -13.32
C TRP A 362 1.23 4.48 -13.02
N TYR A 363 1.84 5.12 -14.02
CA TYR A 363 2.51 6.41 -13.82
C TYR A 363 1.54 7.54 -13.45
N GLU A 364 0.34 7.54 -14.03
CA GLU A 364 -0.71 8.50 -13.66
C GLU A 364 -1.15 8.33 -12.20
N GLN A 365 -1.22 7.09 -11.71
CA GLN A 365 -1.47 6.82 -10.28
C GLN A 365 -0.35 7.39 -9.39
N ILE A 366 0.92 7.24 -9.77
CA ILE A 366 2.05 7.85 -9.04
C ILE A 366 1.92 9.38 -9.00
N LEU A 367 1.55 10.01 -10.12
CA LEU A 367 1.33 11.46 -10.17
C LEU A 367 0.16 11.87 -9.28
N SER A 368 -0.94 11.13 -9.28
CA SER A 368 -2.10 11.37 -8.42
C SER A 368 -1.73 11.30 -6.93
N LEU A 369 -1.04 10.23 -6.52
CA LEU A 369 -0.55 10.06 -5.15
C LEU A 369 0.40 11.18 -4.73
N THR A 370 1.30 11.59 -5.64
CA THR A 370 2.25 12.67 -5.35
C THR A 370 1.52 13.99 -5.12
N ARG A 371 0.49 14.30 -5.93
CA ARG A 371 -0.35 15.49 -5.73
C ARG A 371 -1.13 15.43 -4.41
N PHE A 372 -1.69 14.27 -4.09
CA PHE A 372 -2.37 14.04 -2.81
C PHE A 372 -1.44 14.37 -1.63
N TYR A 373 -0.21 13.84 -1.60
CA TYR A 373 0.74 14.11 -0.52
C TYR A 373 1.27 15.56 -0.51
N GLN A 374 1.33 16.23 -1.66
CA GLN A 374 1.62 17.68 -1.70
C GLN A 374 0.52 18.48 -1.00
N VAL A 375 -0.76 18.20 -1.30
CA VAL A 375 -1.89 18.85 -0.62
C VAL A 375 -1.89 18.51 0.88
N TRP A 376 -1.65 17.25 1.24
CA TRP A 376 -1.53 16.84 2.65
C TRP A 376 -0.41 17.59 3.37
N GLN A 377 0.76 17.73 2.73
CA GLN A 377 1.87 18.49 3.28
C GLN A 377 1.50 19.96 3.52
N ASP A 378 0.84 20.58 2.54
CA ASP A 378 0.42 21.98 2.62
C ASP A 378 -0.60 22.17 3.74
N MET A 379 -1.53 21.22 3.93
CA MET A 379 -2.46 21.22 5.07
C MET A 379 -1.73 21.12 6.41
N LEU A 380 -0.69 20.27 6.52
CA LEU A 380 0.10 20.17 7.75
C LEU A 380 0.87 21.46 8.06
N LEU A 381 1.25 22.23 7.04
CA LEU A 381 2.00 23.49 7.19
C LEU A 381 1.09 24.70 7.42
N GLU A 382 0.01 24.78 6.65
CA GLU A 382 -0.92 25.91 6.58
C GLU A 382 -2.36 25.38 6.40
N PRO A 383 -3.00 24.91 7.50
CA PRO A 383 -4.29 24.20 7.44
C PRO A 383 -5.44 24.99 6.80
N HIS A 384 -5.35 26.32 6.78
CA HIS A 384 -6.41 27.23 6.32
C HIS A 384 -6.21 27.77 4.89
N SER A 385 -5.23 27.24 4.15
CA SER A 385 -4.85 27.77 2.83
C SER A 385 -5.45 27.00 1.65
N LEU A 386 -6.20 25.93 1.91
CA LEU A 386 -6.63 24.96 0.90
C LEU A 386 -8.16 24.96 0.77
N HIS A 387 -8.69 25.48 -0.35
CA HIS A 387 -10.14 25.49 -0.61
C HIS A 387 -10.61 24.48 -1.67
N THR A 388 -9.74 23.62 -2.21
CA THR A 388 -10.10 22.83 -3.40
C THR A 388 -9.37 21.49 -3.51
N SER A 389 -9.46 20.62 -2.49
CA SER A 389 -9.14 19.20 -2.69
C SER A 389 -10.36 18.46 -3.25
N SER A 390 -10.17 17.69 -4.32
CA SER A 390 -11.19 16.74 -4.81
C SER A 390 -11.23 15.44 -4.02
N ASP A 391 -10.23 15.19 -3.16
CA ASP A 391 -10.21 14.05 -2.25
C ASP A 391 -11.12 14.30 -1.04
N GLY A 392 -12.07 13.39 -0.80
CA GLY A 392 -13.09 13.54 0.22
C GLY A 392 -12.52 13.66 1.65
N LEU A 393 -11.49 12.89 2.00
CA LEU A 393 -10.91 12.97 3.34
C LEU A 393 -10.20 14.31 3.57
N LEU A 394 -9.35 14.71 2.62
CA LEU A 394 -8.64 15.99 2.71
C LEU A 394 -9.62 17.18 2.75
N HIS A 395 -10.73 17.08 2.02
CA HIS A 395 -11.78 18.09 2.03
C HIS A 395 -12.41 18.24 3.42
N VAL A 396 -12.87 17.15 4.05
CA VAL A 396 -13.49 17.21 5.38
C VAL A 396 -12.49 17.68 6.44
N MET A 397 -11.24 17.21 6.38
CA MET A 397 -10.18 17.65 7.30
C MET A 397 -9.90 19.15 7.18
N SER A 398 -9.90 19.70 5.97
CA SER A 398 -9.73 21.16 5.76
C SER A 398 -10.88 21.96 6.37
N GLN A 399 -12.13 21.51 6.19
CA GLN A 399 -13.30 22.17 6.76
C GLN A 399 -13.28 22.14 8.30
N GLN A 400 -12.90 21.00 8.89
CA GLN A 400 -12.73 20.87 10.33
C GLN A 400 -11.64 21.82 10.85
N ALA A 401 -10.51 21.93 10.16
CA ALA A 401 -9.42 22.83 10.56
C ALA A 401 -9.81 24.31 10.47
N GLU A 402 -10.72 24.68 9.57
CA GLU A 402 -11.17 26.06 9.38
C GLU A 402 -12.30 26.48 10.33
N TYR A 403 -12.86 25.57 11.13
CA TYR A 403 -14.01 25.84 12.01
C TYR A 403 -15.22 26.46 11.28
N ARG A 404 -15.36 26.24 9.96
CA ARG A 404 -16.34 26.95 9.11
C ARG A 404 -17.74 26.36 9.13
N LYS A 405 -17.88 25.09 9.51
CA LYS A 405 -19.15 24.37 9.49
C LYS A 405 -19.55 23.92 10.89
N ASP A 406 -20.86 23.73 11.04
CA ASP A 406 -21.43 23.10 12.21
C ASP A 406 -20.78 21.72 12.48
N PRO A 407 -20.39 21.42 13.74
CA PRO A 407 -19.78 20.14 14.11
C PRO A 407 -20.58 18.91 13.69
N ALA A 408 -21.92 18.96 13.65
CA ALA A 408 -22.71 17.82 13.22
C ALA A 408 -22.55 17.57 11.71
N SER A 409 -22.54 18.62 10.89
CA SER A 409 -22.29 18.49 9.44
C SER A 409 -20.94 17.86 9.13
N ILE A 410 -19.88 18.22 9.88
CA ILE A 410 -18.55 17.63 9.69
C ILE A 410 -18.55 16.14 10.07
N CYS A 411 -19.23 15.78 11.17
CA CYS A 411 -19.38 14.38 11.56
C CYS A 411 -20.11 13.56 10.50
N ASP A 412 -21.14 14.12 9.86
CA ASP A 412 -21.89 13.44 8.81
C ASP A 412 -21.01 13.17 7.58
N GLU A 413 -20.16 14.13 7.18
CA GLU A 413 -19.20 13.92 6.08
C GLU A 413 -18.16 12.83 6.41
N TYR A 414 -17.64 12.79 7.64
CA TYR A 414 -16.78 11.68 8.07
C TYR A 414 -17.50 10.33 8.10
N GLN A 415 -18.79 10.31 8.44
CA GLN A 415 -19.61 9.10 8.43
C GLN A 415 -19.81 8.57 7.00
N VAL A 416 -20.01 9.44 6.01
CA VAL A 416 -20.05 9.06 4.58
C VAL A 416 -18.74 8.37 4.16
N ILE A 417 -17.59 8.92 4.56
CA ILE A 417 -16.27 8.33 4.28
C ILE A 417 -16.11 6.96 4.98
N LYS A 418 -16.61 6.84 6.21
CA LYS A 418 -16.54 5.59 6.98
C LYS A 418 -17.36 4.48 6.33
N ASP A 419 -18.54 4.82 5.83
CA ASP A 419 -19.51 3.85 5.31
C ASP A 419 -19.24 3.46 3.84
N ALA A 420 -18.39 4.22 3.14
CA ALA A 420 -17.97 3.90 1.78
C ALA A 420 -17.31 2.51 1.68
N SER A 421 -17.74 1.71 0.70
CA SER A 421 -17.21 0.36 0.44
C SER A 421 -15.72 0.38 0.12
N ASP A 422 -15.30 1.40 -0.63
CA ASP A 422 -13.96 1.49 -1.22
C ASP A 422 -12.96 2.17 -0.28
N SER A 423 -13.43 2.64 0.87
CA SER A 423 -12.61 3.30 1.88
C SER A 423 -11.78 2.27 2.66
N THR A 424 -10.47 2.55 2.78
CA THR A 424 -9.52 1.67 3.48
C THR A 424 -9.77 1.67 4.99
N ASN A 425 -9.30 0.64 5.69
CA ASN A 425 -9.41 0.58 7.15
C ASN A 425 -8.71 1.77 7.84
N GLU A 426 -7.57 2.22 7.30
CA GLU A 426 -6.83 3.39 7.80
C GLU A 426 -7.66 4.68 7.64
N THR A 427 -8.25 4.90 6.46
CA THR A 427 -9.15 6.04 6.20
C THR A 427 -10.37 6.01 7.14
N LYS A 428 -10.98 4.83 7.34
CA LYS A 428 -12.11 4.65 8.27
C LYS A 428 -11.72 4.97 9.71
N LEU A 429 -10.54 4.56 10.16
CA LEU A 429 -10.01 4.87 11.49
C LEU A 429 -9.73 6.36 11.67
N LEU A 430 -9.17 7.04 10.66
CA LEU A 430 -8.99 8.49 10.67
C LEU A 430 -10.33 9.23 10.80
N SER A 431 -11.35 8.84 10.04
CA SER A 431 -12.69 9.42 10.13
C SER A 431 -13.32 9.21 11.52
N LEU A 432 -13.18 8.01 12.08
CA LEU A 432 -13.68 7.68 13.41
C LEU A 432 -12.98 8.50 14.50
N LEU A 433 -11.65 8.63 14.45
CA LEU A 433 -10.88 9.37 15.44
C LEU A 433 -11.23 10.86 15.42
N ASN A 434 -11.34 11.47 14.23
CA ASN A 434 -11.76 12.87 14.12
C ASN A 434 -13.20 13.08 14.59
N THR A 435 -14.11 12.17 14.26
CA THR A 435 -15.48 12.20 14.77
C THR A 435 -15.51 12.09 16.30
N TYR A 436 -14.71 11.20 16.89
CA TYR A 436 -14.58 11.07 18.34
C TYR A 436 -14.13 12.38 18.98
N LEU A 437 -13.08 13.01 18.44
CA LEU A 437 -12.54 14.28 18.96
C LEU A 437 -13.59 15.40 18.92
N ILE A 438 -14.36 15.52 17.84
CA ILE A 438 -15.45 16.51 17.73
C ILE A 438 -16.55 16.24 18.75
N ARG A 439 -16.97 14.98 18.92
CA ARG A 439 -18.01 14.64 19.91
C ARG A 439 -17.52 14.85 21.34
N ALA A 440 -16.27 14.54 21.62
CA ALA A 440 -15.68 14.74 22.94
C ALA A 440 -15.49 16.23 23.28
N SER A 441 -15.19 17.09 22.30
CA SER A 441 -15.14 18.54 22.54
C SER A 441 -16.52 19.10 22.93
N LEU A 442 -17.60 18.64 22.27
CA LEU A 442 -18.98 19.01 22.62
C LEU A 442 -19.36 18.54 24.04
N VAL A 443 -18.91 17.35 24.47
CA VAL A 443 -19.07 16.90 25.86
C VAL A 443 -18.37 17.85 26.82
N SER A 444 -17.12 18.23 26.54
CA SER A 444 -16.35 19.17 27.37
C SER A 444 -17.05 20.54 27.48
N GLU A 445 -17.63 21.04 26.39
CA GLU A 445 -18.41 22.29 26.36
C GLU A 445 -19.78 22.18 27.06
N GLY A 446 -20.23 20.97 27.40
CA GLY A 446 -21.51 20.73 28.06
C GLY A 446 -22.72 20.69 27.11
N VAL A 447 -22.49 20.66 25.79
CA VAL A 447 -23.55 20.56 24.77
C VAL A 447 -24.08 19.13 24.73
N GLU A 448 -25.38 18.94 24.97
CA GLU A 448 -26.06 17.62 24.95
C GLU A 448 -25.23 16.47 25.60
N ARG A 449 -24.60 16.75 26.76
CA ARG A 449 -23.53 15.94 27.35
C ARG A 449 -23.75 14.42 27.29
N GLN A 450 -24.93 13.95 27.73
CA GLN A 450 -25.23 12.52 27.81
C GLN A 450 -25.29 11.85 26.43
N LYS A 451 -25.85 12.54 25.44
CA LYS A 451 -25.97 12.04 24.06
C LYS A 451 -24.59 11.90 23.43
N HIS A 452 -23.76 12.93 23.53
CA HIS A 452 -22.41 12.89 22.96
C HIS A 452 -21.48 11.95 23.71
N ALA A 453 -21.57 11.82 25.04
CA ALA A 453 -20.81 10.82 25.79
C ALA A 453 -21.16 9.39 25.37
N THR A 454 -22.44 9.09 25.17
CA THR A 454 -22.90 7.78 24.66
C THR A 454 -22.35 7.50 23.27
N LEU A 455 -22.37 8.49 22.37
CA LEU A 455 -21.79 8.38 21.03
C LEU A 455 -20.27 8.19 21.07
N CYS A 456 -19.56 8.87 21.96
CA CYS A 456 -18.13 8.70 22.16
C CYS A 456 -17.78 7.25 22.51
N ASN A 457 -18.52 6.61 23.43
CA ASN A 457 -18.29 5.21 23.79
C ASN A 457 -18.50 4.28 22.58
N ILE A 458 -19.57 4.47 21.82
CA ILE A 458 -19.85 3.70 20.59
C ILE A 458 -18.73 3.85 19.56
N ILE A 459 -18.24 5.08 19.35
CA ILE A 459 -17.17 5.36 18.40
C ILE A 459 -15.85 4.76 18.89
N TRP A 460 -15.54 4.88 20.18
CA TRP A 460 -14.32 4.32 20.77
C TRP A 460 -14.26 2.78 20.67
N ASP A 461 -15.39 2.11 20.90
CA ASP A 461 -15.51 0.66 20.67
C ASP A 461 -15.26 0.28 19.21
N GLN A 462 -15.77 1.09 18.27
CA GLN A 462 -15.53 0.88 16.83
C GLN A 462 -14.05 1.06 16.48
N ILE A 463 -13.38 2.08 17.03
CA ILE A 463 -11.94 2.31 16.85
C ILE A 463 -11.17 1.09 17.36
N THR A 464 -11.42 0.67 18.60
CA THR A 464 -10.68 -0.44 19.25
C THR A 464 -10.83 -1.76 18.49
N LYS A 465 -12.06 -2.12 18.10
CA LYS A 465 -12.33 -3.34 17.32
C LYS A 465 -11.64 -3.32 15.96
N ARG A 466 -11.72 -2.19 15.24
CA ARG A 466 -11.09 -2.07 13.92
C ARG A 466 -9.57 -2.05 13.99
N LEU A 467 -9.00 -1.39 14.99
CA LEU A 467 -7.55 -1.32 15.17
C LEU A 467 -6.95 -2.72 15.38
N ALA A 468 -7.60 -3.57 16.18
CA ALA A 468 -7.13 -4.92 16.49
C ALA A 468 -6.91 -5.81 15.25
N ASP A 469 -7.72 -5.60 14.21
CA ASP A 469 -7.68 -6.32 12.94
C ASP A 469 -6.67 -5.74 11.93
N THR A 470 -5.97 -4.66 12.29
CA THR A 470 -5.05 -3.93 11.39
C THR A 470 -3.61 -3.89 11.90
N ASP A 471 -2.65 -3.73 10.99
CA ASP A 471 -1.23 -3.52 11.31
C ASP A 471 -0.95 -2.19 12.04
N LEU A 472 -1.91 -1.25 12.04
CA LEU A 472 -1.82 0.02 12.77
C LEU A 472 -1.72 -0.16 14.28
N ARG A 473 -2.14 -1.32 14.82
CA ARG A 473 -1.94 -1.67 16.23
C ARG A 473 -0.47 -1.74 16.64
N ASP A 474 0.42 -1.99 15.66
CA ASP A 474 1.86 -2.11 15.85
C ASP A 474 2.58 -0.78 15.52
N ASN A 475 1.83 0.29 15.22
CA ASN A 475 2.36 1.64 14.96
C ASN A 475 2.31 2.49 16.24
N ALA A 476 3.49 2.82 16.76
CA ALA A 476 3.65 3.61 17.98
C ALA A 476 3.03 5.03 17.91
N THR A 477 3.02 5.64 16.71
CA THR A 477 2.39 6.95 16.48
C THR A 477 0.88 6.86 16.70
N TRP A 478 0.25 5.79 16.19
CA TRP A 478 -1.18 5.55 16.38
C TRP A 478 -1.52 5.21 17.84
N ASP A 479 -0.79 4.29 18.47
CA ASP A 479 -1.03 3.91 19.87
C ASP A 479 -0.81 5.10 20.83
N CYS A 480 0.23 5.91 20.61
CA CYS A 480 0.43 7.15 21.38
C CYS A 480 -0.71 8.16 21.13
N ALA A 481 -1.14 8.36 19.88
CA ALA A 481 -2.23 9.29 19.57
C ALA A 481 -3.56 8.89 20.22
N LEU A 482 -3.87 7.59 20.23
CA LEU A 482 -5.05 7.06 20.93
C LEU A 482 -4.92 7.23 22.45
N THR A 483 -3.75 6.93 23.02
CA THR A 483 -3.50 7.10 24.45
C THR A 483 -3.70 8.55 24.89
N MET A 484 -3.12 9.51 24.15
CA MET A 484 -3.30 10.94 24.44
C MET A 484 -4.77 11.37 24.27
N THR A 485 -5.44 10.90 23.22
CA THR A 485 -6.85 11.20 22.97
C THR A 485 -7.72 10.74 24.13
N TRP A 486 -7.50 9.51 24.61
CA TRP A 486 -8.21 8.98 25.75
C TRP A 486 -7.98 9.82 27.01
N ILE A 487 -6.73 10.17 27.31
CA ILE A 487 -6.40 10.99 28.49
C ILE A 487 -7.07 12.38 28.41
N MET A 488 -7.03 13.02 27.24
CA MET A 488 -7.64 14.34 27.04
C MET A 488 -9.15 14.35 27.29
N THR A 489 -9.84 13.22 27.10
CA THR A 489 -11.30 13.14 27.23
C THR A 489 -11.79 12.60 28.58
N HIS A 490 -10.92 11.98 29.37
CA HIS A 490 -11.29 11.32 30.64
C HIS A 490 -10.70 11.98 31.90
N PHE A 491 -9.88 13.02 31.77
CA PHE A 491 -9.29 13.74 32.90
C PHE A 491 -9.53 15.25 32.85
N GLU A 492 -9.78 15.81 34.02
CA GLU A 492 -9.55 17.24 34.26
C GLU A 492 -8.04 17.52 34.35
N PRO A 493 -7.57 18.69 33.91
CA PRO A 493 -8.31 19.81 33.34
C PRO A 493 -8.34 19.80 31.79
N PHE A 494 -8.16 18.64 31.16
CA PHE A 494 -8.13 18.53 29.69
C PHE A 494 -9.52 18.54 29.08
N SER A 495 -10.48 17.92 29.75
CA SER A 495 -11.92 18.07 29.51
C SER A 495 -12.58 18.65 30.76
N SER A 496 -13.46 19.64 30.59
CA SER A 496 -14.24 20.21 31.70
C SER A 496 -15.34 19.25 32.19
N ASN A 497 -15.68 18.25 31.37
CA ASN A 497 -16.69 17.25 31.65
C ASN A 497 -16.11 15.88 31.25
N PRO A 498 -15.20 15.30 32.04
CA PRO A 498 -14.56 14.04 31.68
C PRO A 498 -15.59 12.92 31.51
N ILE A 499 -15.35 12.07 30.51
CA ILE A 499 -16.14 10.86 30.28
C ILE A 499 -15.84 9.88 31.43
N PRO A 500 -16.85 9.22 32.03
CA PRO A 500 -16.63 8.24 33.10
C PRO A 500 -15.80 7.05 32.62
N ALA A 501 -14.83 6.63 33.44
CA ALA A 501 -14.00 5.45 33.22
C ALA A 501 -13.68 4.78 34.56
N THR A 502 -13.30 3.51 34.51
CA THR A 502 -12.81 2.75 35.67
C THR A 502 -11.39 3.18 36.05
N ASP A 503 -10.99 2.93 37.30
CA ASP A 503 -9.64 3.25 37.75
C ASP A 503 -8.57 2.37 37.07
N ASP A 504 -8.91 1.14 36.69
CA ASP A 504 -8.01 0.25 35.92
C ASP A 504 -7.72 0.83 34.53
N GLU A 505 -8.74 1.30 33.81
CA GLU A 505 -8.57 1.95 32.51
C GLU A 505 -7.73 3.22 32.61
N ARG A 506 -7.94 4.01 33.67
CA ARG A 506 -7.14 5.21 33.95
C ARG A 506 -5.68 4.88 34.17
N ASN A 507 -5.40 3.91 35.03
CA ASN A 507 -4.03 3.49 35.35
C ASN A 507 -3.30 2.97 34.11
N HIS A 508 -3.97 2.14 33.30
CA HIS A 508 -3.42 1.62 32.04
C HIS A 508 -2.98 2.72 31.07
N HIS A 509 -3.83 3.73 30.84
CA HIS A 509 -3.49 4.82 29.92
C HIS A 509 -2.44 5.78 30.50
N ILE A 510 -2.43 6.03 31.81
CA ILE A 510 -1.39 6.83 32.47
C ILE A 510 -0.03 6.13 32.36
N GLU A 511 0.02 4.80 32.56
CA GLU A 511 1.26 4.03 32.42
C GLU A 511 1.79 4.10 30.99
N LYS A 512 0.92 3.89 29.98
CA LYS A 512 1.28 4.09 28.58
C LYS A 512 1.79 5.50 28.29
N LEU A 513 1.12 6.53 28.80
CA LEU A 513 1.57 7.92 28.63
C LEU A 513 2.96 8.11 29.21
N ARG A 514 3.25 7.57 30.40
CA ARG A 514 4.57 7.63 31.03
C ARG A 514 5.63 7.01 30.14
N LEU A 515 5.40 5.80 29.63
CA LEU A 515 6.34 5.13 28.73
C LEU A 515 6.64 5.96 27.47
N TYR A 516 5.62 6.50 26.81
CA TYR A 516 5.83 7.37 25.64
C TYR A 516 6.51 8.68 25.99
N TYR A 517 6.12 9.30 27.10
CA TYR A 517 6.66 10.57 27.54
C TYR A 517 8.15 10.45 27.88
N ASP A 518 8.55 9.45 28.66
CA ASP A 518 9.96 9.24 29.06
C ASP A 518 10.87 9.02 27.84
N ALA A 519 10.38 8.26 26.85
CA ALA A 519 11.12 8.01 25.60
C ALA A 519 11.19 9.22 24.65
N ASN A 520 10.27 10.19 24.76
CA ASN A 520 10.10 11.28 23.79
C ASN A 520 10.04 12.69 24.39
N LYS A 521 10.38 12.84 25.68
CA LYS A 521 10.43 14.12 26.38
C LYS A 521 11.36 15.09 25.64
N LEU A 522 10.95 16.36 25.57
CA LEU A 522 11.76 17.42 24.99
C LEU A 522 13.01 17.65 25.86
N ARG A 523 14.14 17.03 25.49
CA ARG A 523 15.44 17.30 26.11
C ARG A 523 15.89 18.72 25.72
N LEU A 524 16.16 19.55 26.72
CA LEU A 524 16.65 20.90 26.53
C LEU A 524 18.17 20.90 26.64
N SER A 525 18.80 21.79 25.88
CA SER A 525 20.19 21.82 25.41
C SER A 525 21.32 21.82 26.45
N ASN A 526 21.04 21.53 27.73
CA ASN A 526 22.00 21.65 28.83
C ASN A 526 22.40 20.30 29.46
N GLU A 527 21.82 19.18 29.02
CA GLU A 527 22.26 17.85 29.46
C GLU A 527 23.34 17.34 28.50
N VAL A 528 24.57 17.28 29.02
CA VAL A 528 25.75 16.68 28.38
C VAL A 528 25.41 15.25 27.95
N GLU A 529 25.84 14.85 26.75
CA GLU A 529 25.67 13.52 26.15
C GLU A 529 26.48 12.42 26.88
N ASP A 530 26.36 12.33 28.20
CA ASP A 530 27.03 11.31 29.02
C ASP A 530 26.00 10.38 29.67
N GLU A 531 25.35 9.53 28.86
CA GLU A 531 25.12 8.15 29.28
C GLU A 531 25.20 7.20 28.08
N PRO A 532 26.00 6.12 28.17
CA PRO A 532 26.11 5.13 27.12
C PRO A 532 24.81 4.33 27.01
N GLN A 533 24.41 4.12 25.76
CA GLN A 533 23.37 3.17 25.34
C GLN A 533 23.38 1.89 26.19
N SER A 534 22.41 1.75 27.10
CA SER A 534 22.04 0.51 27.77
C SER A 534 20.57 0.67 28.13
N LYS A 535 19.60 -0.16 27.76
CA LYS A 535 19.56 -1.57 27.33
C LYS A 535 18.30 -1.78 26.46
N GLY A 536 18.44 -2.52 25.37
CA GLY A 536 17.39 -3.39 24.82
C GLY A 536 16.20 -2.74 24.08
N SER A 537 15.87 -3.35 22.94
CA SER A 537 14.68 -3.27 22.06
C SER A 537 13.40 -2.51 22.43
N VAL A 538 13.11 -2.19 23.70
CA VAL A 538 11.85 -1.53 24.13
C VAL A 538 11.87 -0.02 23.86
N ASP A 539 13.00 0.65 24.12
CA ASP A 539 13.12 2.11 23.90
C ASP A 539 13.05 2.52 22.43
N GLU A 540 13.50 1.66 21.51
CA GLU A 540 13.40 1.92 20.07
C GLU A 540 11.97 1.78 19.55
N VAL A 541 11.17 0.89 20.14
CA VAL A 541 9.78 0.65 19.73
C VAL A 541 8.87 1.82 20.11
N LEU A 542 9.16 2.49 21.22
CA LEU A 542 8.37 3.63 21.73
C LEU A 542 8.78 4.99 21.15
N LYS A 543 9.87 5.04 20.38
CA LYS A 543 10.38 6.28 19.79
C LYS A 543 9.51 6.76 18.64
N LEU A 544 8.98 7.97 18.76
CA LEU A 544 8.07 8.55 17.80
C LEU A 544 8.83 9.34 16.72
N LYS A 545 8.31 9.33 15.49
CA LYS A 545 8.72 10.32 14.48
C LYS A 545 8.41 11.73 14.99
N LYS A 546 9.20 12.71 14.55
CA LYS A 546 9.13 14.11 14.99
C LYS A 546 7.93 14.87 14.40
N SER A 547 6.72 14.32 14.56
CA SER A 547 5.47 15.03 14.29
C SER A 547 5.24 16.10 15.35
N LEU A 548 5.20 17.36 14.93
CA LEU A 548 5.22 18.46 15.90
C LEU A 548 3.97 18.52 16.78
N MET A 549 2.78 18.24 16.22
CA MET A 549 1.54 18.22 16.99
C MET A 549 1.56 17.13 18.06
N LEU A 550 1.98 15.92 17.68
CA LEU A 550 2.14 14.79 18.60
C LEU A 550 3.14 15.10 19.72
N GLN A 551 4.28 15.69 19.37
CA GLN A 551 5.28 16.10 20.37
C GLN A 551 4.76 17.16 21.33
N ILE A 552 4.04 18.18 20.83
CA ILE A 552 3.44 19.23 21.68
C ILE A 552 2.44 18.61 22.64
N LEU A 553 1.51 17.77 22.15
CA LEU A 553 0.48 17.16 22.98
C LEU A 553 1.07 16.19 24.01
N LEU A 554 2.02 15.34 23.61
CA LEU A 554 2.65 14.37 24.51
C LEU A 554 3.37 15.08 25.66
N ASN A 555 4.15 16.12 25.36
CA ASN A 555 4.88 16.89 26.36
C ASN A 555 3.96 17.80 27.19
N TYR A 556 2.85 18.27 26.61
CA TYR A 556 1.81 18.98 27.36
C TYR A 556 1.14 18.06 28.39
N LEU A 557 0.73 16.86 27.99
CA LEU A 557 0.08 15.89 28.88
C LEU A 557 1.06 15.36 29.94
N GLY A 558 2.22 14.87 29.52
CA GLY A 558 3.25 14.37 30.45
C GLY A 558 3.73 15.44 31.41
N GLY A 559 3.98 16.66 30.92
CA GLY A 559 4.38 17.79 31.77
C GLY A 559 3.30 18.25 32.76
N ARG A 560 2.02 17.96 32.51
CA ARG A 560 0.91 18.28 33.41
C ARG A 560 0.61 17.18 34.42
N MET A 561 0.82 15.91 34.04
CA MET A 561 0.41 14.75 34.84
C MET A 561 1.55 14.04 35.57
N LEU A 562 2.76 14.09 35.02
CA LEU A 562 3.88 13.24 35.47
C LEU A 562 5.00 14.05 36.11
N GLU A 563 5.22 15.28 35.65
CA GLU A 563 6.29 16.14 36.18
C GLU A 563 5.88 16.82 37.48
N GLN A 564 6.84 16.88 38.41
CA GLN A 564 6.67 17.52 39.73
C GLN A 564 7.60 18.72 39.91
N ASP A 565 8.77 18.72 39.26
CA ASP A 565 9.72 19.82 39.36
C ASP A 565 9.23 21.05 38.56
N LEU A 566 9.04 22.17 39.27
CA LEU A 566 8.48 23.39 38.71
C LEU A 566 9.37 24.00 37.62
N GLU A 567 10.69 23.87 37.73
CA GLU A 567 11.61 24.39 36.73
C GLU A 567 11.50 23.62 35.42
N THR A 568 11.52 22.28 35.49
CA THR A 568 11.27 21.37 34.38
C THR A 568 9.92 21.63 33.72
N ILE A 569 8.86 21.81 34.51
CA ILE A 569 7.53 22.17 34.00
C ILE A 569 7.55 23.51 33.26
N CYS A 570 8.20 24.54 33.80
CA CYS A 570 8.34 25.84 33.14
C CYS A 570 9.08 25.72 31.80
N GLN A 571 10.13 24.91 31.78
CA GLN A 571 10.97 24.65 30.61
C GLN A 571 10.20 23.92 29.50
N ILE A 572 9.48 22.84 29.82
CA ILE A 572 8.65 22.09 28.87
C ILE A 572 7.53 22.97 28.32
N SER A 573 6.80 23.68 29.20
CA SER A 573 5.70 24.54 28.79
C SER A 573 6.15 25.69 27.86
N ALA A 574 7.33 26.26 28.10
CA ALA A 574 7.93 27.25 27.19
C ALA A 574 8.23 26.64 25.81
N ALA A 575 8.80 25.43 25.80
CA ALA A 575 9.12 24.72 24.57
C ALA A 575 7.85 24.38 23.76
N CYS A 576 6.81 23.83 24.39
CA CYS A 576 5.53 23.54 23.75
C CYS A 576 4.89 24.79 23.12
N CYS A 577 4.86 25.91 23.84
CA CYS A 577 4.32 27.17 23.32
C CYS A 577 5.11 27.68 22.10
N ARG A 578 6.45 27.57 22.14
CA ARG A 578 7.32 27.93 21.01
C ARG A 578 7.08 27.02 19.80
N LEU A 579 6.95 25.72 19.99
CA LEU A 579 6.71 24.76 18.91
C LEU A 579 5.34 24.98 18.26
N ALA A 580 4.29 25.25 19.05
CA ALA A 580 2.97 25.58 18.53
C ALA A 580 2.97 26.83 17.63
N LYS A 581 3.78 27.84 17.98
CA LYS A 581 4.01 29.02 17.13
C LYS A 581 4.66 28.66 15.80
N ILE A 582 5.67 27.78 15.79
CA ILE A 582 6.38 27.36 14.56
C ILE A 582 5.40 26.71 13.58
N ARG A 583 4.48 25.85 14.06
CA ARG A 583 3.44 25.21 13.25
C ARG A 583 2.23 26.08 12.93
N LYS A 584 2.19 27.34 13.39
CA LYS A 584 1.04 28.25 13.22
C LYS A 584 -0.28 27.63 13.74
N LEU A 585 -0.24 27.01 14.92
CA LEU A 585 -1.43 26.43 15.59
C LEU A 585 -1.95 27.39 16.67
N PRO A 586 -2.77 28.41 16.34
CA PRO A 586 -3.11 29.48 17.27
C PRO A 586 -3.82 28.98 18.52
N VAL A 587 -4.84 28.11 18.38
CA VAL A 587 -5.62 27.60 19.52
C VAL A 587 -4.75 26.74 20.46
N ILE A 588 -3.91 25.86 19.91
CA ILE A 588 -2.98 25.04 20.71
C ILE A 588 -1.90 25.90 21.37
N GLN A 589 -1.41 26.93 20.66
CA GLN A 589 -0.46 27.90 21.22
C GLN A 589 -1.10 28.70 22.37
N TYR A 590 -2.39 29.02 22.28
CA TYR A 590 -3.14 29.67 23.35
C TYR A 590 -3.17 28.81 24.61
N VAL A 591 -3.64 27.56 24.50
CA VAL A 591 -3.77 26.63 25.62
C VAL A 591 -2.42 26.35 26.28
N THR A 592 -1.39 26.04 25.48
CA THR A 592 -0.03 25.82 26.00
C THR A 592 0.57 27.09 26.61
N GLY A 593 0.23 28.27 26.08
CA GLY A 593 0.66 29.55 26.64
C GLY A 593 -0.02 29.90 27.96
N LEU A 594 -1.31 29.55 28.15
CA LEU A 594 -2.00 29.68 29.44
C LEU A 594 -1.34 28.80 30.50
N TRP A 595 -1.03 27.55 30.16
CA TRP A 595 -0.28 26.67 31.05
C TRP A 595 1.09 27.26 31.40
N HIS A 596 1.85 27.74 30.41
CA HIS A 596 3.14 28.38 30.65
C HIS A 596 3.03 29.63 31.54
N LEU A 597 2.00 30.47 31.33
CA LEU A 597 1.73 31.66 32.15
C LEU A 597 1.50 31.29 33.62
N ALA A 598 0.69 30.25 33.87
CA ALA A 598 0.44 29.75 35.22
C ALA A 598 1.74 29.29 35.89
N ASN A 599 2.56 28.50 35.18
CA ASN A 599 3.83 27.99 35.72
C ASN A 599 4.82 29.14 36.01
N CYS A 600 4.95 30.11 35.10
CA CYS A 600 5.82 31.27 35.31
C CYS A 600 5.36 32.14 36.49
N THR A 601 4.05 32.22 36.73
CA THR A 601 3.48 32.92 37.88
C THR A 601 3.82 32.19 39.18
N LEU A 602 3.63 30.87 39.22
CA LEU A 602 4.00 30.03 40.38
C LEU A 602 5.51 30.06 40.66
N ALA A 603 6.33 30.08 39.61
CA ALA A 603 7.79 30.18 39.70
C ALA A 603 8.30 31.61 39.92
N MET A 604 7.42 32.60 40.10
CA MET A 604 7.74 34.01 40.30
C MET A 604 8.65 34.63 39.22
N LYS A 605 8.59 34.13 37.98
CA LYS A 605 9.35 34.63 36.81
C LYS A 605 8.66 35.86 36.20
N THR A 606 8.64 36.98 36.92
CA THR A 606 7.87 38.20 36.58
C THR A 606 8.07 38.69 35.14
N LYS A 607 9.31 38.70 34.64
CA LYS A 607 9.61 39.09 33.25
C LYS A 607 8.93 38.18 32.22
N GLU A 608 8.97 36.86 32.43
CA GLU A 608 8.34 35.89 31.52
C GLU A 608 6.82 35.95 31.60
N VAL A 609 6.25 36.25 32.77
CA VAL A 609 4.80 36.50 32.93
C VAL A 609 4.36 37.68 32.06
N THR A 610 5.05 38.82 32.12
CA THR A 610 4.72 39.99 31.31
C THR A 610 4.80 39.69 29.80
N ILE A 611 5.87 39.01 29.37
CA ILE A 611 6.06 38.64 27.97
C ILE A 611 4.98 37.66 27.49
N THR A 612 4.68 36.64 28.29
CA THR A 612 3.70 35.60 27.94
C THR A 612 2.30 36.17 27.88
N ARG A 613 1.92 37.03 28.82
CA ARG A 613 0.63 37.74 28.82
C ARG A 613 0.44 38.56 27.55
N ALA A 614 1.42 39.39 27.19
CA ALA A 614 1.37 40.21 25.97
C ALA A 614 1.25 39.35 24.70
N LYS A 615 1.94 38.20 24.66
CA LYS A 615 1.83 37.23 23.54
C LYS A 615 0.44 36.62 23.45
N LEU A 616 -0.16 36.24 24.58
CA LEU A 616 -1.52 35.68 24.63
C LEU A 616 -2.57 36.70 24.22
N GLU A 617 -2.48 37.94 24.69
CA GLU A 617 -3.39 39.04 24.27
C GLU A 617 -3.35 39.28 22.76
N SER A 618 -2.14 39.29 22.17
CA SER A 618 -1.97 39.38 20.72
C SER A 618 -2.59 38.19 19.99
N LEU A 619 -2.51 37.00 20.59
CA LEU A 619 -3.00 35.77 19.99
C LEU A 619 -4.53 35.66 20.04
N VAL A 620 -5.17 36.08 21.14
CA VAL A 620 -6.64 36.19 21.25
C VAL A 620 -7.19 37.12 20.17
N LYS A 621 -6.57 38.29 19.96
CA LYS A 621 -6.96 39.20 18.87
C LYS A 621 -6.93 38.52 17.50
N LYS A 622 -5.96 37.64 17.24
CA LYS A 622 -5.87 36.89 15.97
C LYS A 622 -6.92 35.79 15.84
N ILE A 623 -7.32 35.16 16.94
CA ILE A 623 -8.36 34.13 16.95
C ILE A 623 -9.73 34.80 16.74
N CYS A 624 -10.08 35.81 17.53
CA CYS A 624 -11.40 36.46 17.45
C CYS A 624 -11.63 37.22 16.13
N ILE A 625 -10.60 37.79 15.49
CA ILE A 625 -10.73 38.41 14.15
C ILE A 625 -11.03 37.37 13.06
N ARG A 626 -10.80 36.07 13.31
CA ARG A 626 -11.07 34.99 12.34
C ARG A 626 -12.45 34.35 12.50
N GLU A 627 -13.11 34.55 13.65
CA GLU A 627 -14.47 34.06 13.91
C GLU A 627 -15.57 35.05 13.49
N LEU A 628 -15.16 36.28 13.12
CA LEU A 628 -15.97 37.31 12.45
C LEU A 628 -15.63 37.34 10.96
#